data_AF-A0A1B5L1B9-F1
#
_entry.id   AF-A0A1B5L1B9-F1
#
_cell.length_a   1.000
_cell.length_b   1.000
_cell.length_c   1.000
_cell.angle_alpha   90.00
_cell.angle_beta   90.00
_cell.angle_gamma   90.00
#
_symmetry.space_group_name_H-M   'P 1'
#
loop_
_entity.id
_entity.type
_entity.pdbx_description
1 polymer ?
#
loop_
_entity_poly.entity_id
_entity_poly.type
_entity_poly.pdbx_seq_one_letter_code
_entity_poly.pdbx_strand_id
1 'polypeptide(L)'
;MYGVTYDEAPSEENNQVDGETQSELSPSDQVRDHLKVNRIADFYQLPELASLASSRIKLILQEDWSLDCFMTVAAELPHLAVCRNLSDMAAEIAMDHLHEFVSDNRFEALEVIDRFAFKLLRDCGQNVKAMQEELEALRTCLAKANKTLQNAKDSLEVLQKTEKCRHCAVGKFDCYIAPDYILRCSNCNTKHRE
;
A
#
# COMPACT_ATOMS: atom_id res chain seq x y z
N MET A 1 53.30 8.42 58.50
CA MET A 1 52.41 9.48 59.03
C MET A 1 51.41 9.78 57.93
N TYR A 2 50.13 9.51 58.18
CA TYR A 2 49.04 9.80 57.25
C TYR A 2 48.85 11.32 57.16
N GLY A 3 48.74 11.85 55.95
CA GLY A 3 48.35 13.24 55.69
C GLY A 3 47.24 13.24 54.65
N VAL A 4 46.02 13.45 55.12
CA VAL A 4 44.82 13.63 54.30
C VAL A 4 44.69 15.12 54.00
N THR A 5 44.52 15.48 52.73
CA THR A 5 44.01 16.79 52.32
C THR A 5 42.77 16.55 51.48
N TYR A 6 41.61 16.96 52.00
CA TYR A 6 40.36 17.02 51.26
C TYR A 6 40.36 18.34 50.49
N ASP A 7 40.45 18.27 49.16
CA ASP A 7 40.17 19.42 48.31
C ASP A 7 38.66 19.55 48.10
N GLU A 8 38.21 20.78 48.27
CA GLU A 8 36.83 21.25 48.26
C GLU A 8 36.15 21.00 46.91
N ALA A 9 34.86 20.64 46.98
CA ALA A 9 34.01 20.43 45.82
C ALA A 9 33.76 21.75 45.06
N PRO A 10 33.92 21.79 43.72
CA PRO A 10 33.30 22.81 42.90
C PRO A 10 31.83 22.49 42.67
N SER A 11 31.02 23.50 42.96
CA SER A 11 29.58 23.62 42.83
C SER A 11 28.95 23.01 41.57
N GLU A 12 27.77 22.41 41.77
CA GLU A 12 26.80 22.02 40.74
C GLU A 12 26.49 23.19 39.81
N GLU A 13 27.13 23.24 38.64
CA GLU A 13 26.62 24.02 37.52
C GLU A 13 25.40 23.31 36.95
N ASN A 14 24.24 23.89 37.25
CA ASN A 14 22.98 23.73 36.52
C ASN A 14 23.23 23.78 35.01
N ASN A 15 23.35 22.63 34.37
CA ASN A 15 23.01 22.50 32.97
C ASN A 15 21.53 22.17 32.89
N GLN A 16 20.73 23.24 32.75
CA GLN A 16 19.48 23.19 32.03
C GLN A 16 19.73 22.42 30.74
N VAL A 17 19.29 21.16 30.71
CA VAL A 17 19.08 20.44 29.47
C VAL A 17 17.87 21.14 28.86
N ASP A 18 18.17 22.14 28.04
CA ASP A 18 17.24 22.69 27.08
C ASP A 18 16.53 21.51 26.43
N GLY A 19 15.21 21.51 26.55
CA GLY A 19 14.37 20.55 25.86
C GLY A 19 14.62 20.70 24.38
N GLU A 20 15.54 19.89 23.86
CA GLU A 20 15.66 19.63 22.45
C GLU A 20 14.29 19.16 22.00
N THR A 21 13.59 20.06 21.33
CA THR A 21 12.45 19.75 20.50
C THR A 21 12.90 18.56 19.65
N GLN A 22 12.32 17.39 19.91
CA GLN A 22 12.57 16.20 19.11
C GLN A 22 12.25 16.58 17.67
N SER A 23 13.30 16.92 16.92
CA SER A 23 13.23 17.02 15.48
C SER A 23 12.79 15.64 15.04
N GLU A 24 11.56 15.53 14.56
CA GLU A 24 10.97 14.29 14.08
C GLU A 24 11.94 13.71 13.05
N LEU A 25 12.68 12.66 13.43
CA LEU A 25 13.70 12.05 12.58
C LEU A 25 12.99 11.52 11.33
N SER A 26 13.58 11.76 10.15
CA SER A 26 13.07 11.19 8.91
C SER A 26 12.93 9.66 9.05
N PRO A 27 11.89 9.03 8.46
CA PRO A 27 11.75 7.56 8.47
C PRO A 27 13.02 6.82 8.05
N SER A 28 13.78 7.35 7.09
CA SER A 28 15.06 6.76 6.65
C SER A 28 16.16 6.85 7.71
N ASP A 29 16.17 7.90 8.53
CA ASP A 29 17.14 8.03 9.63
C ASP A 29 16.79 7.08 10.77
N GLN A 30 15.50 6.94 11.10
CA GLN A 30 15.03 5.95 12.07
C GLN A 30 15.36 4.51 11.63
N VAL A 31 15.15 4.18 10.35
CA VAL A 31 15.54 2.88 9.80
C VAL A 31 17.04 2.66 9.90
N ARG A 32 17.86 3.67 9.59
CA ARG A 32 19.33 3.56 9.75
C ARG A 32 19.75 3.28 11.18
N ASP A 33 19.13 3.93 12.15
CA ASP A 33 19.46 3.72 13.56
C ASP A 33 19.05 2.32 14.02
N HIS A 34 17.88 1.83 13.62
CA HIS A 34 17.47 0.46 13.90
C HIS A 34 18.32 -0.59 13.18
N LEU A 35 18.83 -0.31 11.96
CA LEU A 35 19.78 -1.17 11.28
C LEU A 35 21.11 -1.27 12.03
N LYS A 36 21.62 -0.15 12.57
CA LYS A 36 22.82 -0.17 13.43
C LYS A 36 22.59 -1.02 14.68
N VAL A 37 21.45 -0.84 15.35
CA VAL A 37 21.08 -1.65 16.53
C VAL A 37 20.97 -3.13 16.16
N ASN A 38 20.38 -3.44 14.99
CA ASN A 38 20.29 -4.81 14.48
C ASN A 38 21.68 -5.42 14.27
N ARG A 39 22.62 -4.68 13.66
CA ARG A 39 24.02 -5.12 13.47
C ARG A 39 24.74 -5.35 14.79
N ILE A 40 24.56 -4.47 15.77
CA ILE A 40 25.14 -4.66 17.12
C ILE A 40 24.56 -5.92 17.77
N ALA A 41 23.24 -6.11 17.68
CA ALA A 41 22.57 -7.28 18.22
C ALA A 41 23.05 -8.57 17.56
N ASP A 42 23.25 -8.57 16.24
CA ASP A 42 23.79 -9.72 15.50
C ASP A 42 25.24 -10.02 15.92
N PHE A 43 26.08 -9.00 16.00
CA PHE A 43 27.49 -9.12 16.42
C PHE A 43 27.64 -9.74 17.83
N TYR A 44 26.81 -9.30 18.78
CA TYR A 44 26.81 -9.81 20.15
C TYR A 44 25.87 -11.02 20.37
N GLN A 45 25.23 -11.53 19.32
CA GLN A 45 24.31 -12.67 19.37
C GLN A 45 23.16 -12.48 20.37
N LEU A 46 22.50 -11.32 20.29
CA LEU A 46 21.35 -10.92 21.10
C LEU A 46 20.04 -11.05 20.28
N PRO A 47 19.46 -12.25 20.16
CA PRO A 47 18.37 -12.53 19.21
C PRO A 47 17.10 -11.72 19.48
N GLU A 48 16.77 -11.45 20.74
CA GLU A 48 15.60 -10.65 21.10
C GLU A 48 15.75 -9.18 20.67
N LEU A 49 16.96 -8.63 20.79
CA LEU A 49 17.26 -7.27 20.35
C LEU A 49 17.27 -7.17 18.82
N ALA A 50 17.82 -8.17 18.13
CA ALA A 50 17.76 -8.25 16.67
C ALA A 50 16.31 -8.34 16.17
N SER A 51 15.48 -9.14 16.84
CA SER A 51 14.05 -9.27 16.54
C SER A 51 13.29 -7.96 16.78
N LEU A 52 13.54 -7.28 17.91
CA LEU A 52 12.93 -6.00 18.22
C LEU A 52 13.32 -4.92 17.20
N ALA A 53 14.61 -4.82 16.85
CA ALA A 53 15.08 -3.88 15.84
C ALA A 53 14.48 -4.17 14.46
N SER A 54 14.42 -5.43 14.04
CA SER A 54 13.78 -5.84 12.78
C SER A 54 12.29 -5.50 12.75
N SER A 55 11.59 -5.70 13.87
CA SER A 55 10.17 -5.37 14.00
C SER A 55 9.91 -3.87 13.92
N ARG A 56 10.82 -3.04 14.47
CA ARG A 56 10.72 -1.58 14.34
C ARG A 56 10.94 -1.11 12.91
N ILE A 57 11.92 -1.67 12.21
CA ILE A 57 12.14 -1.42 10.77
C ILE A 57 10.88 -1.79 9.97
N LYS A 58 10.30 -2.97 10.25
CA LYS A 58 9.05 -3.42 9.59
C LYS A 58 7.91 -2.42 9.77
N LEU A 59 7.69 -1.94 11.01
CA LEU A 59 6.65 -0.96 11.30
C LEU A 59 6.87 0.35 10.52
N ILE A 60 8.09 0.90 10.53
CA ILE A 60 8.39 2.14 9.80
C ILE A 60 8.12 1.98 8.30
N LEU A 61 8.55 0.86 7.71
CA LEU A 61 8.32 0.60 6.28
C LEU A 61 6.84 0.38 5.94
N GLN A 62 6.05 -0.16 6.86
CA GLN A 62 4.61 -0.40 6.65
C GLN A 62 3.77 0.87 6.85
N GLU A 63 4.15 1.73 7.80
CA GLU A 63 3.43 2.98 8.08
C GLU A 63 3.79 4.09 7.08
N ASP A 64 5.09 4.24 6.79
CA ASP A 64 5.63 5.31 5.94
C ASP A 64 6.44 4.71 4.77
N TRP A 65 5.74 3.97 3.91
CA TRP A 65 6.38 3.34 2.74
C TRP A 65 7.13 4.36 1.88
N SER A 66 8.40 4.05 1.63
CA SER A 66 9.25 4.77 0.69
C SER A 66 10.26 3.81 0.09
N LEU A 67 10.34 3.79 -1.24
CA LEU A 67 11.34 3.01 -1.95
C LEU A 67 12.76 3.39 -1.51
N ASP A 68 13.03 4.67 -1.26
CA ASP A 68 14.34 5.14 -0.77
C ASP A 68 14.66 4.60 0.64
N CYS A 69 13.64 4.56 1.50
CA CYS A 69 13.75 4.03 2.84
C CYS A 69 14.04 2.52 2.80
N PHE A 70 13.33 1.77 1.96
CA PHE A 70 13.58 0.34 1.77
C PHE A 70 14.96 0.06 1.17
N MET A 71 15.40 0.85 0.18
CA MET A 71 16.71 0.67 -0.45
C MET A 71 17.86 0.80 0.57
N THR A 72 17.64 1.56 1.65
CA THR A 72 18.58 1.63 2.78
C THR A 72 18.69 0.30 3.53
N VAL A 73 17.58 -0.44 3.69
CA VAL A 73 17.58 -1.80 4.25
C VAL A 73 18.22 -2.78 3.27
N ALA A 74 17.82 -2.72 2.00
CA ALA A 74 18.30 -3.66 0.97
C ALA A 74 19.81 -3.61 0.77
N ALA A 75 20.42 -2.41 0.85
CA ALA A 75 21.87 -2.22 0.79
C ALA A 75 22.63 -2.90 1.95
N GLU A 76 21.99 -3.09 3.10
CA GLU A 76 22.61 -3.72 4.27
C GLU A 76 22.45 -5.25 4.29
N LEU A 77 21.50 -5.81 3.55
CA LEU A 77 21.22 -7.26 3.54
C LEU A 77 22.45 -8.14 3.21
N PRO A 78 23.31 -7.80 2.23
CA PRO A 78 24.52 -8.60 1.95
C PRO A 78 25.48 -8.71 3.14
N HIS A 79 25.44 -7.74 4.05
CA HIS A 79 26.31 -7.67 5.23
C HIS A 79 25.70 -8.35 6.47
N LEU A 80 24.45 -8.78 6.38
CA LEU A 80 23.65 -9.31 7.48
C LEU A 80 23.40 -10.82 7.34
N ALA A 81 24.38 -11.56 6.80
CA ALA A 81 24.29 -12.95 6.38
C ALA A 81 23.72 -13.95 7.42
N VAL A 82 23.59 -13.57 8.70
CA VAL A 82 23.04 -14.40 9.78
C VAL A 82 21.63 -13.98 10.21
N CYS A 83 21.19 -12.75 9.92
CA CYS A 83 19.92 -12.20 10.36
C CYS A 83 18.77 -12.59 9.40
N ARG A 84 18.37 -13.87 9.46
CA ARG A 84 17.23 -14.41 8.69
C ARG A 84 15.96 -13.58 8.85
N ASN A 85 15.67 -13.12 10.07
CA ASN A 85 14.47 -12.34 10.36
C ASN A 85 14.38 -11.05 9.54
N LEU A 86 15.50 -10.33 9.34
CA LEU A 86 15.49 -9.10 8.56
C LEU A 86 15.39 -9.39 7.06
N SER A 87 16.05 -10.45 6.60
CA SER A 87 16.01 -10.87 5.19
C SER A 87 14.62 -11.36 4.79
N ASP A 88 14.00 -12.20 5.62
CA ASP A 88 12.65 -12.72 5.40
C ASP A 88 11.63 -11.57 5.43
N MET A 89 11.75 -10.66 6.40
CA MET A 89 10.92 -9.46 6.48
C MET A 89 11.09 -8.55 5.24
N ALA A 90 12.33 -8.30 4.82
CA ALA A 90 12.59 -7.48 3.64
C ALA A 90 12.04 -8.14 2.37
N ALA A 91 12.11 -9.47 2.26
CA ALA A 91 11.52 -10.21 1.15
C ALA A 91 9.99 -10.13 1.15
N GLU A 92 9.33 -10.25 2.31
CA GLU A 92 7.87 -10.07 2.44
C GLU A 92 7.45 -8.69 1.93
N ILE A 93 8.10 -7.63 2.43
CA ILE A 93 7.80 -6.25 2.04
C ILE A 93 8.13 -6.03 0.55
N ALA A 94 9.23 -6.61 0.05
CA ALA A 94 9.59 -6.54 -1.35
C ALA A 94 8.52 -7.16 -2.26
N MET A 95 7.88 -8.24 -1.82
CA MET A 95 6.81 -8.89 -2.56
C MET A 95 5.55 -8.03 -2.63
N ASP A 96 5.17 -7.38 -1.54
CA ASP A 96 3.99 -6.51 -1.49
C ASP A 96 4.13 -5.31 -2.45
N HIS A 97 5.35 -4.82 -2.64
CA HIS A 97 5.65 -3.69 -3.52
C HIS A 97 6.48 -4.09 -4.76
N LEU A 98 6.44 -5.36 -5.17
CA LEU A 98 7.34 -5.93 -6.18
C LEU A 98 7.37 -5.11 -7.47
N HIS A 99 6.23 -4.55 -7.87
CA HIS A 99 6.10 -3.75 -9.08
C HIS A 99 6.91 -2.45 -9.05
N GLU A 100 7.02 -1.79 -7.88
CA GLU A 100 7.85 -0.60 -7.68
C GLU A 100 9.33 -1.00 -7.73
N PHE A 101 9.67 -2.12 -7.08
CA PHE A 101 11.03 -2.64 -7.01
C PHE A 101 11.63 -3.01 -8.36
N VAL A 102 10.93 -3.82 -9.13
CA VAL A 102 11.47 -4.33 -10.40
C VAL A 102 11.55 -3.26 -11.49
N SER A 103 10.84 -2.14 -11.28
CA SER A 103 10.84 -0.98 -12.17
C SER A 103 11.99 -0.01 -11.86
N ASP A 104 12.62 -0.11 -10.69
CA ASP A 104 13.73 0.76 -10.28
C ASP A 104 15.10 0.10 -10.59
N ASN A 105 15.93 0.81 -11.35
CA ASN A 105 17.24 0.32 -11.77
C ASN A 105 18.26 0.25 -10.62
N ARG A 106 18.02 0.96 -9.51
CA ARG A 106 18.92 0.94 -8.33
C ARG A 106 18.95 -0.44 -7.68
N PHE A 107 17.86 -1.20 -7.78
CA PHE A 107 17.81 -2.55 -7.24
C PHE A 107 18.68 -3.54 -8.03
N GLU A 108 18.70 -3.42 -9.37
CA GLU A 108 19.60 -4.19 -10.23
C GLU A 108 21.08 -3.93 -9.86
N ALA A 109 21.39 -2.72 -9.40
CA ALA A 109 22.73 -2.33 -8.98
C ALA A 109 23.14 -2.82 -7.57
N LEU A 110 22.21 -3.33 -6.76
CA LEU A 110 22.55 -3.87 -5.43
C LEU A 110 23.23 -5.24 -5.50
N GLU A 111 23.27 -5.89 -6.66
CA GLU A 111 23.85 -7.23 -6.89
C GLU A 111 23.37 -8.32 -5.90
N VAL A 112 22.24 -8.07 -5.21
CA VAL A 112 21.63 -9.02 -4.25
C VAL A 112 21.11 -10.26 -4.97
N ILE A 113 20.71 -10.10 -6.24
CA ILE A 113 20.17 -11.16 -7.08
C ILE A 113 20.89 -11.11 -8.43
N ASP A 114 21.18 -12.28 -9.01
CA ASP A 114 21.79 -12.33 -10.34
C ASP A 114 20.84 -11.75 -11.41
N ARG A 115 21.43 -11.29 -12.52
CA ARG A 115 20.71 -10.60 -13.60
C ARG A 115 19.61 -11.45 -14.23
N PHE A 116 19.77 -12.78 -14.29
CA PHE A 116 18.76 -13.66 -14.86
C PHE A 116 17.54 -13.76 -13.93
N ALA A 117 17.76 -14.03 -12.64
CA ALA A 117 16.69 -14.07 -11.65
C ALA A 117 15.98 -12.71 -11.53
N PHE A 118 16.72 -11.60 -11.54
CA PHE A 118 16.13 -10.26 -11.52
C PHE A 118 15.27 -9.98 -12.76
N LYS A 119 15.70 -10.39 -13.96
CA LYS A 119 14.85 -10.29 -15.17
C LYS A 119 13.57 -11.11 -15.04
N LEU A 120 13.64 -12.35 -14.52
CA LEU A 120 12.45 -13.17 -14.27
C LEU A 120 11.48 -12.50 -13.29
N LEU A 121 11.99 -11.91 -12.20
CA LEU A 121 11.19 -11.17 -11.23
C LEU A 121 10.53 -9.94 -11.86
N ARG A 122 11.25 -9.21 -12.71
CA ARG A 122 10.72 -8.05 -13.45
C ARG A 122 9.58 -8.43 -14.39
N ASP A 123 9.79 -9.46 -15.21
CA ASP A 123 8.76 -9.93 -16.13
C ASP A 123 7.54 -10.48 -15.35
N CYS A 124 7.76 -11.15 -14.21
CA CYS A 124 6.70 -11.59 -13.31
C CYS A 124 5.89 -10.42 -12.72
N GLY A 125 6.57 -9.40 -12.18
CA GLY A 125 5.92 -8.21 -11.62
C GLY A 125 5.09 -7.45 -12.65
N GLN A 126 5.58 -7.34 -13.89
CA GLN A 126 4.82 -6.76 -15.00
C GLN A 126 3.57 -7.57 -15.34
N ASN A 127 3.68 -8.90 -15.41
CA ASN A 127 2.54 -9.77 -15.67
C ASN A 127 1.49 -9.69 -14.56
N VAL A 128 1.90 -9.67 -13.28
CA VAL A 128 0.98 -9.53 -12.14
C VAL A 128 0.22 -8.20 -12.22
N LYS A 129 0.92 -7.10 -12.51
CA LYS A 129 0.29 -5.79 -12.66
C LYS A 129 -0.72 -5.77 -13.83
N ALA A 130 -0.34 -6.30 -14.98
CA ALA A 130 -1.23 -6.38 -16.15
C ALA A 130 -2.49 -7.22 -15.85
N MET A 131 -2.34 -8.34 -15.14
CA MET A 131 -3.48 -9.16 -14.71
C MET A 131 -4.39 -8.43 -13.71
N GLN A 132 -3.83 -7.65 -12.79
CA GLN A 132 -4.62 -6.85 -11.84
C GLN A 132 -5.43 -5.77 -12.57
N GLU A 133 -4.82 -5.06 -13.52
CA GLU A 133 -5.50 -4.05 -14.35
C GLU A 133 -6.64 -4.65 -15.19
N GLU A 134 -6.41 -5.82 -15.81
CA GLU A 134 -7.43 -6.54 -16.56
C GLU A 134 -8.59 -6.99 -15.66
N LEU A 135 -8.29 -7.49 -14.46
CA LEU A 135 -9.29 -7.93 -13.50
C LEU A 135 -10.16 -6.76 -13.02
N GLU A 136 -9.57 -5.60 -12.78
CA GLU A 136 -10.30 -4.38 -12.41
C GLU A 136 -11.18 -3.86 -13.56
N ALA A 137 -10.67 -3.90 -14.79
CA ALA A 137 -11.45 -3.57 -15.98
C ALA A 137 -12.66 -4.51 -16.15
N LEU A 138 -12.46 -5.82 -15.97
CA LEU A 138 -13.53 -6.82 -16.01
C LEU A 138 -14.57 -6.61 -14.90
N ARG A 139 -14.15 -6.33 -13.67
CA ARG A 139 -15.06 -5.99 -12.56
C ARG A 139 -15.92 -4.76 -12.89
N THR A 140 -15.32 -3.74 -13.48
CA THR A 140 -16.02 -2.52 -13.89
C THR A 140 -17.03 -2.80 -15.00
N CYS A 141 -16.66 -3.60 -16.01
CA CYS A 141 -17.56 -4.04 -17.07
C CYS A 141 -18.72 -4.87 -16.52
N LEU A 142 -18.45 -5.81 -15.61
CA LEU A 142 -19.46 -6.64 -14.98
C LEU A 142 -20.44 -5.80 -14.13
N ALA A 143 -19.94 -4.82 -13.38
CA ALA A 143 -20.79 -3.90 -12.63
C ALA A 143 -21.72 -3.08 -13.56
N LYS A 144 -21.20 -2.59 -14.68
CA LYS A 144 -22.01 -1.86 -15.70
C LYS A 144 -23.05 -2.76 -16.36
N ALA A 145 -22.67 -3.99 -16.72
CA ALA A 145 -23.56 -4.98 -17.31
C ALA A 145 -24.69 -5.36 -16.34
N ASN A 146 -24.38 -5.61 -15.07
CA ASN A 146 -25.37 -5.89 -14.04
C ASN A 146 -26.34 -4.72 -13.83
N LYS A 147 -25.84 -3.48 -13.77
CA LYS A 147 -26.69 -2.29 -13.67
C LYS A 147 -27.61 -2.15 -14.88
N THR A 148 -27.09 -2.41 -16.09
CA THR A 148 -27.86 -2.39 -17.33
C THR A 148 -28.97 -3.44 -17.32
N LEU A 149 -28.64 -4.67 -16.93
CA LEU A 149 -29.58 -5.77 -16.82
C LEU A 149 -30.66 -5.48 -15.78
N GLN A 150 -30.30 -4.88 -14.64
CA GLN A 150 -31.27 -4.47 -13.63
C GLN A 150 -32.23 -3.40 -14.16
N ASN A 151 -31.73 -2.34 -14.80
CA ASN A 151 -32.62 -1.31 -15.36
C ASN A 151 -33.56 -1.87 -16.44
N ALA A 152 -33.08 -2.83 -17.24
CA ALA A 152 -33.91 -3.51 -18.24
C ALA A 152 -35.02 -4.36 -17.58
N LYS A 153 -34.70 -5.08 -16.49
CA LYS A 153 -35.69 -5.80 -15.68
C LYS A 153 -36.73 -4.86 -15.10
N ASP A 154 -36.31 -3.76 -14.46
CA ASP A 154 -37.23 -2.76 -13.91
C ASP A 154 -38.19 -2.22 -14.98
N SER A 155 -37.66 -1.92 -16.18
CA SER A 155 -38.47 -1.43 -17.30
C SER A 155 -39.48 -2.46 -17.80
N LEU A 156 -39.10 -3.73 -17.83
CA LEU A 156 -39.98 -4.83 -18.22
C LEU A 156 -41.11 -5.03 -17.20
N GLU A 157 -40.80 -4.95 -15.90
CA GLU A 157 -41.80 -5.05 -14.83
C GLU A 157 -42.83 -3.91 -14.90
N VAL A 158 -42.38 -2.68 -15.16
CA VAL A 158 -43.27 -1.54 -15.39
C VAL A 158 -44.16 -1.79 -16.60
N LEU A 159 -43.58 -2.24 -17.72
CA LEU A 159 -44.32 -2.52 -18.95
C LEU A 159 -45.42 -3.56 -18.72
N GLN A 160 -45.12 -4.64 -17.99
CA GLN A 160 -46.10 -5.68 -17.66
C GLN A 160 -47.28 -5.16 -16.83
N LYS A 161 -47.06 -4.14 -16.00
CA LYS A 161 -48.08 -3.54 -15.12
C LYS A 161 -48.82 -2.35 -15.77
N THR A 162 -48.37 -1.86 -16.93
CA THR A 162 -48.88 -0.62 -17.53
C THR A 162 -49.75 -0.91 -18.75
N GLU A 163 -51.07 -0.77 -18.63
CA GLU A 163 -51.99 -0.95 -19.77
C GLU A 163 -52.14 0.29 -20.66
N LYS A 164 -51.97 1.49 -20.10
CA LYS A 164 -52.12 2.78 -20.80
C LYS A 164 -51.17 3.84 -20.23
N CYS A 165 -50.86 4.86 -21.04
CA CYS A 165 -50.04 5.98 -20.58
C CYS A 165 -50.76 6.78 -19.48
N ARG A 166 -50.06 7.14 -18.40
CA ARG A 166 -50.59 7.93 -17.29
C ARG A 166 -50.90 9.38 -17.63
N HIS A 167 -50.25 9.91 -18.68
CA HIS A 167 -50.38 11.31 -19.06
C HIS A 167 -51.39 11.51 -20.20
N CYS A 168 -51.21 10.83 -21.33
CA CYS A 168 -52.08 11.04 -22.49
C CYS A 168 -53.29 10.08 -22.53
N ALA A 169 -53.20 8.91 -21.86
CA ALA A 169 -54.24 7.87 -21.83
C ALA A 169 -54.83 7.48 -23.21
N VAL A 170 -54.11 7.74 -24.30
CA VAL A 170 -54.56 7.51 -25.68
C VAL A 170 -54.31 6.05 -26.06
N GLY A 171 -55.39 5.28 -26.24
CA GLY A 171 -55.33 3.94 -26.84
C GLY A 171 -54.47 2.93 -26.07
N LYS A 172 -53.92 1.95 -26.80
CA LYS A 172 -52.96 0.96 -26.25
C LYS A 172 -51.65 1.67 -25.87
N PHE A 173 -51.01 1.22 -24.79
CA PHE A 173 -49.71 1.75 -24.39
C PHE A 173 -48.62 1.38 -25.40
N ASP A 174 -48.31 2.32 -26.28
CA ASP A 174 -47.14 2.29 -27.15
C ASP A 174 -45.96 2.98 -26.43
N CYS A 175 -44.84 2.28 -26.33
CA CYS A 175 -43.68 2.71 -25.55
C CYS A 175 -42.36 2.21 -26.13
N TYR A 176 -41.27 2.85 -25.70
CA TYR A 176 -39.90 2.44 -26.00
C TYR A 176 -38.98 2.62 -24.78
N ILE A 177 -37.86 1.90 -24.77
CA ILE A 177 -36.80 2.06 -23.78
C ILE A 177 -35.78 3.04 -24.36
N ALA A 178 -35.58 4.18 -23.69
CA ALA A 178 -34.57 5.15 -24.11
C ALA A 178 -33.14 4.71 -23.68
N PRO A 179 -32.06 5.34 -24.20
CA PRO A 179 -30.68 5.01 -23.84
C PRO A 179 -30.35 5.17 -22.35
N ASP A 180 -31.16 5.94 -21.61
CA ASP A 180 -31.10 6.08 -20.15
C ASP A 180 -31.76 4.90 -19.40
N TYR A 181 -32.20 3.87 -20.13
CA TYR A 181 -32.97 2.71 -19.64
C TYR A 181 -34.26 3.09 -18.91
N ILE A 182 -34.92 4.17 -19.35
CA ILE A 182 -36.22 4.58 -18.85
C ILE A 182 -37.29 4.25 -19.88
N LEU A 183 -38.34 3.55 -19.43
CA LEU A 183 -39.54 3.30 -20.24
C LEU A 183 -40.30 4.62 -20.48
N ARG A 184 -40.56 4.94 -21.74
CA ARG A 184 -41.21 6.19 -22.16
C ARG A 184 -42.37 5.92 -23.12
N CYS A 185 -43.43 6.72 -23.01
CA CYS A 185 -44.56 6.65 -23.93
C CYS A 185 -44.17 7.21 -25.31
N SER A 186 -44.47 6.48 -26.38
CA SER A 186 -44.17 6.88 -27.77
C SER A 186 -44.90 8.18 -28.18
N ASN A 187 -46.08 8.46 -27.61
CA ASN A 187 -46.90 9.62 -27.99
C ASN A 187 -46.56 10.91 -27.24
N CYS A 188 -46.20 10.83 -25.95
CA CYS A 188 -46.01 12.03 -25.12
C CYS A 188 -44.66 12.08 -24.41
N ASN A 189 -43.79 11.08 -24.61
CA ASN A 189 -42.46 10.97 -24.02
C ASN A 189 -42.43 11.04 -22.47
N THR A 190 -43.59 10.83 -21.82
CA THR A 190 -43.69 10.75 -20.37
C THR A 190 -42.90 9.54 -19.88
N LYS A 191 -42.12 9.72 -18.82
CA LYS A 191 -41.37 8.64 -18.15
C LYS A 191 -42.34 7.75 -17.36
N HIS A 192 -42.12 6.44 -17.36
CA HIS A 192 -42.97 5.46 -16.67
C HIS A 192 -42.28 4.72 -15.52
N ARG A 193 -41.14 5.20 -15.02
CA ARG A 193 -40.47 4.69 -13.81
C ARG A 193 -41.08 5.31 -12.55
N GLU A 194 -41.25 4.53 -11.48
CA GLU A 194 -41.42 5.06 -10.10
C GLU A 194 -40.08 5.58 -9.57
#